data_AF-A0A3L7TJN6-F1
#
_entry.id   AF-A0A3L7TJN6-F1
#
_cell.length_a   1.000
_cell.length_b   1.000
_cell.length_c   1.000
_cell.angle_alpha   90.00
_cell.angle_beta   90.00
_cell.angle_gamma   90.00
#
_symmetry.space_group_name_H-M   'P 1'
#
loop_
_entity.id
_entity.type
_entity.pdbx_description
1 polymer ?
#
loop_
_entity_poly.entity_id
_entity_poly.type
_entity_poly.pdbx_seq_one_letter_code
_entity_poly.pdbx_strand_id
1 'polypeptide(L)'
;MTNQNQAPEPTLKADLVLPRPFCAKCGHDLTGAVHSAVCPECGRPLVEVLTREPRFSKMTRRYESPTRVLGLPLLSIATGPDAEGKMGRAKGYIAVGDVATGVFALGGLARGVVAMGGISVGGVTFGGLSIGTFAAFGGGAIALLGSSLGGFSVGLMANGGLAVGALAQGGLAIGWLARGGQAQGVHAWTLGRTPDDATRALFDQFAWLLGPSTGGPGLQYGVGWTIAIALVVAFLAAIPLILARKPRDRVAEELQQTAPKDRF
;
A
#
# COMPACT_ATOMS: atom_id res chain seq x y z
N MET A 1 -31.98 61.63 -41.93
CA MET A 1 -30.57 61.79 -41.50
C MET A 1 -30.28 60.69 -40.49
N THR A 2 -29.71 59.59 -40.98
CA THR A 2 -29.22 58.45 -40.20
C THR A 2 -27.76 58.71 -39.80
N ASN A 3 -27.41 58.49 -38.53
CA ASN A 3 -26.03 58.47 -38.04
C ASN A 3 -26.00 57.52 -36.82
N GLN A 4 -25.86 56.21 -37.01
CA GLN A 4 -24.59 55.45 -36.93
C GLN A 4 -23.70 55.85 -35.75
N ASN A 5 -23.77 55.08 -34.66
CA ASN A 5 -22.63 54.65 -33.83
C ASN A 5 -23.15 53.81 -32.65
N GLN A 6 -23.56 52.59 -32.96
CA GLN A 6 -23.81 51.54 -31.98
C GLN A 6 -22.51 50.74 -31.87
N ALA A 7 -21.76 50.95 -30.79
CA ALA A 7 -20.58 50.13 -30.50
C ALA A 7 -21.04 48.72 -30.08
N PRO A 8 -20.42 47.64 -30.58
CA PRO A 8 -20.87 46.27 -30.33
C PRO A 8 -20.64 45.87 -28.87
N GLU A 9 -21.65 45.22 -28.27
CA GLU A 9 -21.49 44.47 -27.02
C GLU A 9 -20.29 43.52 -27.15
N PRO A 10 -19.38 43.45 -26.15
CA PRO A 10 -18.34 42.45 -26.16
C PRO A 10 -19.00 41.09 -26.00
N THR A 11 -19.16 40.38 -27.12
CA THR A 11 -19.55 38.98 -27.17
C THR A 11 -18.53 38.18 -26.38
N LEU A 12 -18.89 37.87 -25.13
CA LEU A 12 -18.11 37.02 -24.25
C LEU A 12 -18.04 35.64 -24.90
N LYS A 13 -16.93 35.36 -25.57
CA LYS A 13 -16.66 34.11 -26.27
C LYS A 13 -16.97 32.93 -25.35
N ALA A 14 -17.85 32.06 -25.83
CA ALA A 14 -18.35 30.86 -25.15
C ALA A 14 -17.29 29.75 -24.92
N ASP A 15 -16.00 30.08 -24.94
CA ASP A 15 -14.88 29.12 -24.91
C ASP A 15 -13.92 29.32 -23.73
N LEU A 16 -14.18 30.25 -22.82
CA LEU A 16 -13.41 30.38 -21.57
C LEU A 16 -14.13 29.63 -20.45
N VAL A 17 -14.20 28.30 -20.57
CA VAL A 17 -14.46 27.43 -19.42
C VAL A 17 -13.28 27.59 -18.47
N LEU A 18 -13.37 28.57 -17.56
CA LEU A 18 -12.42 28.70 -16.47
C LEU A 18 -12.38 27.34 -15.76
N PRO A 19 -11.19 26.76 -15.53
CA PRO A 19 -11.05 25.51 -14.81
C PRO A 19 -11.77 25.61 -13.45
N ARG A 20 -12.51 24.54 -13.10
CA ARG A 20 -13.35 24.53 -11.90
C ARG A 20 -12.49 24.88 -10.67
N PRO A 21 -12.89 25.87 -9.85
CA PRO A 21 -12.13 26.23 -8.66
C PRO A 21 -12.20 25.09 -7.65
N PHE A 22 -11.06 24.69 -7.11
CA PHE A 22 -10.99 23.63 -6.09
C PHE A 22 -10.14 24.07 -4.91
N CYS A 23 -10.40 23.47 -3.75
CA CYS A 23 -9.59 23.68 -2.56
C CYS A 23 -8.26 22.93 -2.70
N ALA A 24 -7.12 23.63 -2.66
CA ALA A 24 -5.78 23.05 -2.70
C ALA A 24 -5.50 22.06 -1.54
N LYS A 25 -6.17 22.23 -0.40
CA LYS A 25 -5.96 21.41 0.80
C LYS A 25 -6.78 20.12 0.81
N CYS A 26 -8.07 20.17 0.44
CA CYS A 26 -8.98 19.02 0.53
C CYS A 26 -9.51 18.51 -0.81
N GLY A 27 -9.27 19.23 -1.90
CA GLY A 27 -9.77 18.88 -3.23
C GLY A 27 -11.26 19.06 -3.43
N HIS A 28 -11.98 19.69 -2.48
CA HIS A 28 -13.41 19.98 -2.62
C HIS A 28 -13.65 20.98 -3.75
N ASP A 29 -14.67 20.72 -4.57
CA ASP A 29 -15.09 21.59 -5.66
C ASP A 29 -15.76 22.84 -5.06
N LEU A 30 -15.17 24.02 -5.33
CA LEU A 30 -15.61 25.30 -4.81
C LEU A 30 -16.53 26.05 -5.78
N THR A 31 -17.03 25.39 -6.84
CA THR A 31 -17.90 26.03 -7.85
C THR A 31 -19.17 26.66 -7.24
N GLY A 32 -19.68 26.11 -6.13
CA GLY A 32 -20.84 26.65 -5.40
C GLY A 32 -20.52 27.47 -4.14
N ALA A 33 -19.24 27.63 -3.78
CA ALA A 33 -18.81 28.22 -2.51
C ALA A 33 -18.64 29.76 -2.60
N VAL A 34 -19.67 30.46 -3.09
CA VAL A 34 -19.64 31.93 -3.27
C VAL A 34 -19.98 32.72 -2.01
N HIS A 35 -20.65 32.10 -1.03
CA HIS A 35 -21.10 32.77 0.21
C HIS A 35 -20.32 32.35 1.47
N SER A 36 -19.36 31.43 1.35
CA SER A 36 -18.56 30.94 2.47
C SER A 36 -17.14 31.47 2.38
N ALA A 37 -16.70 32.27 3.36
CA ALA A 37 -15.30 32.72 3.47
C ALA A 37 -14.33 31.57 3.80
N VAL A 38 -14.85 30.38 4.08
CA VAL A 38 -14.13 29.21 4.57
C VAL A 38 -14.56 27.99 3.75
N CYS A 39 -13.63 27.09 3.44
CA CYS A 39 -13.96 25.84 2.77
C CYS A 39 -14.81 24.94 3.68
N PRO A 40 -16.00 24.47 3.22
CA PRO A 40 -16.94 23.72 4.05
C PRO A 40 -16.39 22.38 4.55
N GLU A 41 -15.43 21.80 3.83
CA GLU A 41 -14.82 20.52 4.17
C GLU A 41 -13.60 20.66 5.10
N CYS A 42 -12.74 21.68 4.88
CA CYS A 42 -11.45 21.75 5.57
C CYS A 42 -11.29 22.90 6.56
N GLY A 43 -12.29 23.78 6.68
CA GLY A 43 -12.31 24.86 7.66
C GLY A 43 -11.27 25.95 7.45
N ARG A 44 -10.54 25.95 6.31
CA ARG A 44 -9.55 26.98 5.99
C ARG A 44 -10.16 28.15 5.22
N PRO A 45 -9.64 29.37 5.42
CA PRO A 45 -10.12 30.53 4.69
C PRO A 45 -9.90 30.35 3.18
N LEU A 46 -10.91 30.67 2.38
CA LEU A 46 -10.93 30.44 0.94
C LEU A 46 -9.74 31.11 0.22
N VAL A 47 -9.30 32.28 0.72
CA VAL A 47 -8.16 33.04 0.19
C VAL A 47 -6.83 32.27 0.22
N GLU A 48 -6.65 31.33 1.16
CA GLU A 48 -5.42 30.52 1.24
C GLU A 48 -5.44 29.29 0.34
N VAL A 49 -6.63 28.83 -0.05
CA VAL A 49 -6.80 27.47 -0.63
C VAL A 49 -7.46 27.45 -2.00
N LEU A 50 -7.98 28.58 -2.50
CA LEU A 50 -8.60 28.65 -3.82
C LEU A 50 -7.54 28.57 -4.92
N THR A 51 -7.59 27.50 -5.70
CA THR A 51 -6.75 27.32 -6.90
C THR A 51 -7.59 26.99 -8.12
N ARG A 52 -7.22 27.59 -9.27
CA ARG A 52 -7.84 27.35 -10.59
C ARG A 52 -6.89 26.66 -11.59
N GLU A 53 -5.56 26.73 -11.41
CA GLU A 53 -4.64 26.10 -12.37
C GLU A 53 -4.65 24.56 -12.25
N PRO A 54 -4.85 23.82 -13.35
CA PRO A 54 -4.66 22.37 -13.37
C PRO A 54 -3.17 22.06 -13.58
N ARG A 55 -2.28 22.45 -12.67
CA ARG A 55 -0.92 21.87 -12.67
C ARG A 55 -1.02 20.46 -12.13
N PHE A 56 -1.33 19.48 -12.99
CA PHE A 56 -1.32 18.03 -12.68
C PHE A 56 -1.50 17.76 -11.18
N SER A 57 -2.62 18.24 -10.62
CA SER A 57 -2.85 18.16 -9.18
C SER A 57 -3.22 16.72 -8.92
N LYS A 58 -2.20 15.89 -8.66
CA LYS A 58 -2.39 14.60 -8.02
C LYS A 58 -3.01 14.91 -6.67
N MET A 59 -4.33 14.94 -6.62
CA MET A 59 -5.21 14.94 -5.45
C MET A 59 -4.43 14.94 -4.13
N THR A 60 -3.94 16.11 -3.72
CA THR A 60 -3.08 16.25 -2.56
C THR A 60 -3.94 16.19 -1.33
N ARG A 61 -4.24 14.98 -0.86
CA ARG A 61 -5.13 14.77 0.28
C ARG A 61 -4.29 14.48 1.52
N ARG A 62 -4.35 15.43 2.46
CA ARG A 62 -3.78 15.29 3.80
C ARG A 62 -4.90 15.19 4.82
N TYR A 63 -5.03 14.02 5.43
CA TYR A 63 -6.03 13.75 6.45
C TYR A 63 -5.40 12.95 7.58
N GLU A 64 -5.58 13.43 8.81
CA GLU A 64 -5.21 12.71 10.01
C GLU A 64 -6.46 12.52 10.86
N SER A 65 -6.70 11.28 11.31
CA SER A 65 -7.82 10.99 12.20
C SER A 65 -7.57 11.59 13.59
N PRO A 66 -8.59 12.12 14.27
CA PRO A 66 -8.46 12.65 15.63
C PRO A 66 -8.13 11.55 16.66
N THR A 67 -8.51 10.30 16.37
CA THR A 67 -8.25 9.15 17.23
C THR A 67 -6.76 8.79 17.16
N ARG A 68 -6.10 8.79 18.33
CA ARG A 68 -4.70 8.37 18.46
C ARG A 68 -4.64 7.07 19.27
N VAL A 69 -3.89 6.10 18.75
CA VAL A 69 -3.61 4.82 19.42
C VAL A 69 -2.11 4.78 19.70
N LEU A 70 -1.71 4.54 20.95
CA LEU A 70 -0.30 4.52 21.39
C LEU A 70 0.53 5.74 20.92
N GLY A 71 -0.07 6.93 20.91
CA GLY A 71 0.59 8.18 20.50
C GLY A 71 0.71 8.41 18.98
N LEU A 72 0.26 7.47 18.14
CA LEU A 72 0.21 7.58 16.68
C LEU A 72 -1.24 7.79 16.19
N PRO A 73 -1.48 8.57 15.14
CA PRO A 73 -2.82 8.69 14.55
C PRO A 73 -3.26 7.33 14.00
N LEU A 74 -4.54 6.99 14.21
CA LEU A 74 -5.11 5.71 13.79
C LEU A 74 -5.10 5.59 12.26
N LEU A 75 -5.44 6.67 11.57
CA LEU A 75 -5.36 6.81 10.12
C LEU A 75 -4.62 8.10 9.75
N SER A 76 -3.59 7.99 8.91
CA SER A 76 -2.87 9.11 8.32
C SER A 76 -2.83 8.89 6.80
N ILE A 77 -3.39 9.84 6.06
CA ILE A 77 -3.39 9.88 4.60
C ILE A 77 -2.59 11.12 4.19
N ALA A 78 -1.53 10.94 3.42
CA ALA A 78 -0.71 11.99 2.84
C ALA A 78 -0.34 11.60 1.40
N THR A 79 -1.26 11.80 0.47
CA THR A 79 -1.04 11.49 -0.94
C THR A 79 -0.56 12.73 -1.68
N GLY A 80 0.47 12.59 -2.51
CA GLY A 80 0.91 13.61 -3.45
C GLY A 80 1.92 14.63 -2.88
N PRO A 81 2.64 15.32 -3.78
CA PRO A 81 3.61 16.35 -3.41
C PRO A 81 2.92 17.58 -2.81
N ASP A 82 3.51 18.19 -1.78
CA ASP A 82 3.03 19.47 -1.21
C ASP A 82 3.09 20.61 -2.23
N ALA A 83 2.53 21.77 -1.89
CA ALA A 83 2.73 23.01 -2.64
C ALA A 83 4.22 23.35 -2.85
N GLU A 84 5.10 22.91 -1.95
CA GLU A 84 6.56 23.03 -2.04
C GLU A 84 7.25 21.83 -2.72
N GLY A 85 6.51 20.91 -3.35
CA GLY A 85 7.07 19.76 -4.06
C GLY A 85 7.57 18.60 -3.18
N LYS A 86 7.26 18.62 -1.88
CA LYS A 86 7.71 17.59 -0.92
C LYS A 86 6.81 16.36 -0.95
N MET A 87 7.40 15.16 -1.01
CA MET A 87 6.67 13.88 -0.97
C MET A 87 5.74 13.78 0.25
N GLY A 88 4.53 13.26 0.05
CA GLY A 88 3.56 13.03 1.12
C GLY A 88 4.06 11.96 2.10
N ARG A 89 4.39 12.38 3.33
CA ARG A 89 4.84 11.49 4.42
C ARG A 89 3.66 11.19 5.36
N ALA A 90 3.16 9.95 5.32
CA ALA A 90 2.11 9.48 6.22
C ALA A 90 2.73 8.66 7.36
N LYS A 91 2.33 8.94 8.60
CA LYS A 91 2.75 8.19 9.79
C LYS A 91 1.54 7.84 10.63
N GLY A 92 1.27 6.57 10.87
CA GLY A 92 0.12 6.14 11.66
C GLY A 92 -0.02 4.63 11.77
N TYR A 93 -1.09 4.16 12.37
CA TYR A 93 -1.42 2.73 12.34
C TYR A 93 -1.76 2.27 10.93
N ILE A 94 -2.65 3.01 10.27
CA ILE A 94 -2.93 2.90 8.84
C ILE A 94 -2.35 4.15 8.17
N ALA A 95 -1.27 3.98 7.41
CA ALA A 95 -0.57 5.05 6.72
C ALA A 95 -0.72 4.89 5.20
N VAL A 96 -1.26 5.90 4.53
CA VAL A 96 -1.44 5.92 3.07
C VAL A 96 -0.75 7.14 2.49
N GLY A 97 0.27 6.98 1.65
CA GLY A 97 0.98 8.12 1.06
C GLY A 97 2.16 7.76 0.17
N ASP A 98 2.91 8.75 -0.32
CA ASP A 98 4.11 8.48 -1.13
C ASP A 98 5.19 7.79 -0.29
N VAL A 99 5.36 8.25 0.96
CA VAL A 99 6.19 7.63 1.98
C VAL A 99 5.30 7.29 3.18
N ALA A 100 4.94 6.03 3.32
CA ALA A 100 4.06 5.54 4.38
C ALA A 100 4.87 4.80 5.44
N THR A 101 4.76 5.20 6.71
CA THR A 101 5.37 4.49 7.85
C THR A 101 4.29 4.13 8.87
N GLY A 102 4.06 2.84 9.11
CA GLY A 102 2.98 2.41 9.99
C GLY A 102 2.91 0.92 10.25
N VAL A 103 1.84 0.46 10.90
CA VAL A 103 1.56 -0.98 11.03
C VAL A 103 1.09 -1.52 9.69
N PHE A 104 0.10 -0.84 9.09
CA PHE A 104 -0.35 -1.01 7.72
C PHE A 104 0.10 0.20 6.89
N ALA A 105 1.05 0.00 5.99
CA ALA A 105 1.61 1.06 5.16
C ALA A 105 1.28 0.81 3.68
N LEU A 106 0.63 1.76 3.02
CA LEU A 106 0.26 1.71 1.60
C LEU A 106 0.89 2.90 0.88
N GLY A 107 1.73 2.66 -0.13
CA GLY A 107 2.41 3.78 -0.80
C GLY A 107 3.48 3.44 -1.81
N GLY A 108 4.18 4.46 -2.33
CA GLY A 108 5.36 4.27 -3.18
C GLY A 108 6.51 3.63 -2.41
N LEU A 109 6.85 4.23 -1.26
CA LEU A 109 7.79 3.72 -0.27
C LEU A 109 7.04 3.40 1.03
N ALA A 110 6.80 2.12 1.28
CA ALA A 110 6.02 1.64 2.42
C ALA A 110 6.93 0.96 3.46
N ARG A 111 6.89 1.40 4.71
CA ARG A 111 7.62 0.80 5.83
C ARG A 111 6.67 0.42 6.95
N GLY A 112 6.58 -0.88 7.27
CA GLY A 112 5.64 -1.32 8.30
C GLY A 112 5.64 -2.80 8.61
N VAL A 113 4.70 -3.24 9.45
CA VAL A 113 4.52 -4.69 9.70
C VAL A 113 3.91 -5.34 8.46
N VAL A 114 2.87 -4.72 7.90
CA VAL A 114 2.28 -5.05 6.61
C VAL A 114 2.47 -3.84 5.69
N ALA A 115 3.32 -3.98 4.68
CA ALA A 115 3.63 -2.91 3.74
C ALA A 115 3.23 -3.32 2.32
N MET A 116 2.49 -2.46 1.62
CA MET A 116 2.18 -2.63 0.21
C MET A 116 2.66 -1.42 -0.58
N GLY A 117 3.49 -1.63 -1.61
CA GLY A 117 4.03 -0.51 -2.37
C GLY A 117 4.97 -0.86 -3.51
N GLY A 118 5.55 0.15 -4.15
CA GLY A 118 6.60 -0.06 -5.15
C GLY A 118 7.87 -0.62 -4.51
N ILE A 119 8.33 0.06 -3.46
CA ILE A 119 9.40 -0.38 -2.56
C ILE A 119 8.77 -0.57 -1.17
N SER A 120 8.85 -1.78 -0.64
CA SER A 120 8.24 -2.14 0.64
C SER A 120 9.26 -2.78 1.58
N VAL A 121 9.29 -2.32 2.84
CA VAL A 121 10.20 -2.80 3.89
C VAL A 121 9.40 -3.15 5.13
N GLY A 122 9.48 -4.38 5.62
CA GLY A 122 8.60 -4.79 6.71
C GLY A 122 8.66 -6.23 7.18
N GLY A 123 7.63 -6.63 7.93
CA GLY A 123 7.40 -8.01 8.33
C GLY A 123 6.86 -8.83 7.16
N VAL A 124 5.72 -8.37 6.62
CA VAL A 124 5.04 -8.85 5.41
C VAL A 124 5.02 -7.72 4.39
N THR A 125 5.57 -7.97 3.22
CA THR A 125 5.71 -6.96 2.17
C THR A 125 5.12 -7.41 0.84
N PHE A 126 4.38 -6.54 0.17
CA PHE A 126 3.85 -6.75 -1.17
C PHE A 126 4.31 -5.60 -2.08
N GLY A 127 5.00 -5.90 -3.18
CA GLY A 127 5.50 -4.84 -4.03
C GLY A 127 6.34 -5.25 -5.22
N GLY A 128 6.91 -4.26 -5.91
CA GLY A 128 7.89 -4.51 -6.98
C GLY A 128 9.22 -4.99 -6.38
N LEU A 129 9.75 -4.20 -5.44
CA LEU A 129 10.89 -4.55 -4.60
C LEU A 129 10.44 -4.66 -3.14
N SER A 130 10.58 -5.85 -2.58
CA SER A 130 10.00 -6.22 -1.29
C SER A 130 11.08 -6.78 -0.37
N ILE A 131 11.33 -6.09 0.74
CA ILE A 131 12.27 -6.51 1.79
C ILE A 131 11.47 -6.86 3.04
N GLY A 132 11.15 -8.14 3.18
CA GLY A 132 10.39 -8.71 4.27
C GLY A 132 11.26 -9.42 5.31
N THR A 133 10.76 -9.55 6.54
CA THR A 133 11.39 -10.42 7.54
C THR A 133 10.76 -11.80 7.54
N PHE A 134 9.42 -11.87 7.43
CA PHE A 134 8.63 -13.11 7.54
C PHE A 134 8.02 -13.56 6.21
N ALA A 135 7.51 -12.62 5.42
CA ALA A 135 6.98 -12.94 4.10
C ALA A 135 7.22 -11.78 3.12
N ALA A 136 7.73 -12.09 1.92
CA ALA A 136 7.92 -11.08 0.88
C ALA A 136 7.32 -11.55 -0.43
N PHE A 137 6.47 -10.71 -1.03
CA PHE A 137 5.83 -10.94 -2.31
C PHE A 137 6.24 -9.85 -3.29
N GLY A 138 6.73 -10.21 -4.47
CA GLY A 138 7.06 -9.21 -5.48
C GLY A 138 7.87 -9.67 -6.67
N GLY A 139 8.26 -8.72 -7.53
CA GLY A 139 9.21 -8.99 -8.61
C GLY A 139 10.59 -9.36 -8.07
N GLY A 140 11.09 -8.56 -7.13
CA GLY A 140 12.28 -8.83 -6.31
C GLY A 140 11.91 -8.93 -4.84
N ALA A 141 11.88 -10.15 -4.30
CA ALA A 141 11.49 -10.45 -2.94
C ALA A 141 12.69 -10.94 -2.12
N ILE A 142 13.03 -10.24 -1.04
CA ILE A 142 14.09 -10.61 -0.11
C ILE A 142 13.45 -10.83 1.25
N ALA A 143 13.56 -12.05 1.79
CA ALA A 143 13.02 -12.43 3.09
C ALA A 143 14.15 -12.98 3.98
N LEU A 144 14.54 -12.27 5.05
CA LEU A 144 15.70 -12.69 5.87
C LEU A 144 15.45 -13.96 6.68
N LEU A 145 14.29 -14.08 7.34
CA LEU A 145 13.98 -15.18 8.26
C LEU A 145 12.78 -16.02 7.80
N GLY A 146 12.19 -15.65 6.66
CA GLY A 146 10.91 -16.17 6.24
C GLY A 146 10.88 -16.61 4.79
N SER A 147 9.68 -16.57 4.23
CA SER A 147 9.42 -17.10 2.89
C SER A 147 9.28 -15.97 1.87
N SER A 148 10.00 -16.06 0.76
CA SER A 148 9.88 -15.12 -0.36
C SER A 148 9.19 -15.78 -1.56
N LEU A 149 8.34 -15.01 -2.23
CA LEU A 149 7.65 -15.39 -3.46
C LEU A 149 7.84 -14.30 -4.51
N GLY A 150 8.49 -14.63 -5.63
CA GLY A 150 8.73 -13.64 -6.67
C GLY A 150 9.46 -14.09 -7.93
N GLY A 151 9.75 -13.15 -8.82
CA GLY A 151 10.61 -13.42 -9.97
C GLY A 151 12.05 -13.70 -9.52
N PHE A 152 12.60 -12.80 -8.73
CA PHE A 152 13.85 -12.94 -7.99
C PHE A 152 13.52 -13.06 -6.51
N SER A 153 13.89 -14.19 -5.89
CA SER A 153 13.54 -14.51 -4.50
C SER A 153 14.79 -14.93 -3.73
N VAL A 154 15.03 -14.28 -2.60
CA VAL A 154 16.11 -14.62 -1.66
C VAL A 154 15.50 -14.84 -0.29
N GLY A 155 15.82 -15.93 0.40
CA GLY A 155 15.39 -16.13 1.78
C GLY A 155 15.55 -17.55 2.31
N LEU A 156 15.01 -17.83 3.49
CA LEU A 156 15.07 -19.19 4.05
C LEU A 156 14.28 -20.18 3.18
N MET A 157 13.06 -19.76 2.80
CA MET A 157 12.17 -20.45 1.87
C MET A 157 11.96 -19.56 0.64
N ALA A 158 12.69 -19.81 -0.44
CA ALA A 158 12.62 -19.01 -1.67
C ALA A 158 11.79 -19.72 -2.75
N ASN A 159 10.70 -19.12 -3.20
CA ASN A 159 9.87 -19.62 -4.29
C ASN A 159 9.87 -18.61 -5.45
N GLY A 160 10.31 -19.00 -6.64
CA GLY A 160 10.36 -18.04 -7.73
C GLY A 160 10.96 -18.48 -9.05
N GLY A 161 11.18 -17.51 -9.94
CA GLY A 161 11.93 -17.75 -11.18
C GLY A 161 13.40 -18.05 -10.89
N LEU A 162 14.06 -17.14 -10.18
CA LEU A 162 15.38 -17.29 -9.57
C LEU A 162 15.20 -17.32 -8.05
N ALA A 163 15.49 -18.46 -7.42
CA ALA A 163 15.33 -18.70 -6.00
C ALA A 163 16.67 -19.03 -5.34
N VAL A 164 17.08 -18.23 -4.36
CA VAL A 164 18.32 -18.44 -3.59
C VAL A 164 17.98 -18.54 -2.11
N GLY A 165 18.25 -19.69 -1.49
CA GLY A 165 17.85 -19.91 -0.12
C GLY A 165 18.31 -21.24 0.49
N ALA A 166 17.98 -21.49 1.75
CA ALA A 166 18.20 -22.81 2.33
C ALA A 166 17.31 -23.85 1.63
N LEU A 167 16.04 -23.49 1.45
CA LEU A 167 15.02 -24.26 0.76
C LEU A 167 14.57 -23.43 -0.45
N ALA A 168 14.96 -23.84 -1.65
CA ALA A 168 14.75 -23.09 -2.87
C ALA A 168 13.90 -23.88 -3.87
N GLN A 169 12.82 -23.28 -4.38
CA GLN A 169 11.96 -23.90 -5.37
C GLN A 169 11.64 -22.95 -6.52
N GLY A 170 11.88 -23.38 -7.76
CA GLY A 170 11.75 -22.43 -8.86
C GLY A 170 12.20 -22.89 -10.24
N GLY A 171 12.36 -21.92 -11.14
CA GLY A 171 12.99 -22.16 -12.45
C GLY A 171 14.46 -22.50 -12.28
N LEU A 172 15.22 -21.56 -11.72
CA LEU A 172 16.61 -21.70 -11.27
C LEU A 172 16.63 -21.62 -9.74
N ALA A 173 16.94 -22.74 -9.08
CA ALA A 173 16.95 -22.85 -7.62
C ALA A 173 18.38 -23.14 -7.12
N ILE A 174 18.87 -22.31 -6.20
CA ILE A 174 20.20 -22.44 -5.59
C ILE A 174 20.04 -22.52 -4.08
N GLY A 175 20.45 -23.62 -3.46
CA GLY A 175 20.26 -23.80 -2.03
C GLY A 175 20.77 -25.11 -1.45
N TRP A 176 20.49 -25.34 -0.16
CA TRP A 176 20.79 -26.62 0.47
C TRP A 176 19.86 -27.72 -0.07
N LEU A 177 18.55 -27.44 -0.04
CA LEU A 177 17.50 -28.25 -0.67
C LEU A 177 16.91 -27.44 -1.82
N ALA A 178 17.21 -27.84 -3.06
CA ALA A 178 16.83 -27.09 -4.25
C ALA A 178 15.96 -27.96 -5.17
N ARG A 179 14.78 -27.47 -5.58
CA ARG A 179 13.86 -28.19 -6.50
C ARG A 179 13.44 -27.28 -7.64
N GLY A 180 13.68 -27.66 -8.89
CA GLY A 180 13.34 -26.76 -10.00
C GLY A 180 13.66 -27.28 -11.39
N GLY A 181 13.52 -26.39 -12.38
CA GLY A 181 13.98 -26.68 -13.75
C GLY A 181 15.49 -26.93 -13.76
N GLN A 182 16.24 -26.02 -13.15
CA GLN A 182 17.67 -26.12 -12.89
C GLN A 182 17.92 -25.93 -11.40
N ALA A 183 18.36 -26.98 -10.71
CA ALA A 183 18.64 -26.96 -9.28
C ALA A 183 20.15 -27.14 -9.02
N GLN A 184 20.75 -26.26 -8.22
CA GLN A 184 22.13 -26.36 -7.75
C GLN A 184 22.17 -26.34 -6.22
N GLY A 185 22.82 -27.34 -5.63
CA GLY A 185 22.81 -27.53 -4.19
C GLY A 185 23.36 -28.87 -3.76
N VAL A 186 23.46 -29.09 -2.45
CA VAL A 186 23.84 -30.39 -1.87
C VAL A 186 22.76 -31.43 -2.17
N HIS A 187 21.50 -31.05 -1.98
CA HIS A 187 20.32 -31.88 -2.26
C HIS A 187 19.48 -31.23 -3.35
N ALA A 188 19.93 -31.35 -4.59
CA ALA A 188 19.30 -30.75 -5.75
C ALA A 188 18.42 -31.75 -6.52
N TRP A 189 17.18 -31.36 -6.78
CA TRP A 189 16.23 -32.06 -7.63
C TRP A 189 15.92 -31.22 -8.86
N THR A 190 16.62 -31.54 -9.96
CA THR A 190 16.36 -30.94 -11.27
C THR A 190 15.30 -31.73 -12.02
N LEU A 191 14.41 -31.03 -12.72
CA LEU A 191 13.38 -31.66 -13.54
C LEU A 191 14.03 -32.54 -14.63
N GLY A 192 13.57 -33.79 -14.74
CA GLY A 192 14.11 -34.76 -15.72
C GLY A 192 15.32 -35.56 -15.24
N ARG A 193 15.84 -35.31 -14.03
CA ARG A 193 16.86 -36.17 -13.39
C ARG A 193 16.27 -36.87 -12.16
N THR A 194 16.58 -38.14 -11.99
CA THR A 194 16.27 -38.87 -10.76
C THR A 194 17.21 -38.41 -9.65
N PRO A 195 16.69 -37.84 -8.53
CA PRO A 195 17.53 -37.49 -7.39
C PRO A 195 18.00 -38.73 -6.63
N ASP A 196 19.08 -38.57 -5.88
CA ASP A 196 19.60 -39.59 -4.96
C ASP A 196 18.56 -39.96 -3.89
N ASP A 197 18.61 -41.19 -3.39
CA ASP A 197 17.62 -41.68 -2.42
C ASP A 197 17.65 -40.88 -1.10
N ALA A 198 18.83 -40.41 -0.68
CA ALA A 198 18.96 -39.52 0.48
C ALA A 198 18.25 -38.17 0.24
N THR A 199 18.34 -37.63 -0.98
CA THR A 199 17.67 -36.40 -1.37
C THR A 199 16.15 -36.61 -1.39
N ARG A 200 15.67 -37.76 -1.90
CA ARG A 200 14.24 -38.11 -1.86
C ARG A 200 13.69 -38.19 -0.44
N ALA A 201 14.41 -38.87 0.46
CA ALA A 201 13.99 -38.99 1.86
C ALA A 201 13.86 -37.62 2.55
N LEU A 202 14.77 -36.68 2.27
CA LEU A 202 14.65 -35.30 2.78
C LEU A 202 13.43 -34.58 2.20
N PHE A 203 13.17 -34.73 0.91
CA PHE A 203 11.99 -34.14 0.29
C PHE A 203 10.68 -34.75 0.81
N ASP A 204 10.67 -36.03 1.17
CA ASP A 204 9.55 -36.69 1.84
C ASP A 204 9.33 -36.12 3.25
N GLN A 205 10.41 -35.88 4.00
CA GLN A 205 10.34 -35.24 5.32
C GLN A 205 9.75 -33.81 5.25
N PHE A 206 10.10 -33.06 4.21
CA PHE A 206 9.60 -31.70 3.96
C PHE A 206 8.43 -31.67 2.96
N ALA A 207 7.75 -32.79 2.72
CA ALA A 207 6.65 -32.86 1.74
C ALA A 207 5.48 -31.94 2.10
N TRP A 208 5.24 -31.71 3.39
CA TRP A 208 4.23 -30.77 3.89
C TRP A 208 4.53 -29.30 3.53
N LEU A 209 5.79 -28.99 3.20
CA LEU A 209 6.28 -27.64 2.95
C LEU A 209 6.61 -27.39 1.46
N LEU A 210 7.23 -28.37 0.80
CA LEU A 210 7.70 -28.29 -0.60
C LEU A 210 6.79 -29.04 -1.59
N GLY A 211 5.83 -29.82 -1.06
CA GLY A 211 4.93 -30.67 -1.82
C GLY A 211 5.44 -32.10 -2.01
N PRO A 212 4.55 -33.03 -2.41
CA PRO A 212 4.86 -34.44 -2.62
C PRO A 212 6.08 -34.64 -3.52
N SER A 213 6.87 -35.68 -3.23
CA SER A 213 8.03 -36.09 -4.02
C SER A 213 7.65 -36.77 -5.35
N THR A 214 6.39 -37.14 -5.54
CA THR A 214 5.95 -37.93 -6.70
C THR A 214 5.60 -37.10 -7.94
N GLY A 215 5.73 -35.77 -7.91
CA GLY A 215 5.31 -34.88 -8.99
C GLY A 215 6.30 -33.74 -9.30
N GLY A 216 5.94 -32.89 -10.28
CA GLY A 216 6.69 -31.68 -10.63
C GLY A 216 6.81 -30.68 -9.46
N PRO A 217 7.53 -29.55 -9.62
CA PRO A 217 7.75 -28.60 -8.53
C PRO A 217 6.43 -28.11 -7.94
N GLY A 218 6.10 -28.57 -6.72
CA GLY A 218 4.85 -28.28 -6.00
C GLY A 218 4.80 -26.87 -5.43
N LEU A 219 4.93 -25.85 -6.28
CA LEU A 219 5.02 -24.43 -5.88
C LEU A 219 3.82 -24.01 -5.02
N GLN A 220 2.66 -24.63 -5.23
CA GLN A 220 1.44 -24.43 -4.45
C GLN A 220 1.61 -24.60 -2.93
N TYR A 221 2.47 -25.51 -2.47
CA TYR A 221 2.67 -25.75 -1.03
C TYR A 221 3.54 -24.65 -0.41
N GLY A 222 4.63 -24.29 -1.09
CA GLY A 222 5.48 -23.16 -0.68
C GLY A 222 4.68 -21.86 -0.66
N VAL A 223 3.87 -21.62 -1.69
CA VAL A 223 2.96 -20.46 -1.79
C VAL A 223 1.87 -20.51 -0.71
N GLY A 224 1.29 -21.67 -0.43
CA GLY A 224 0.29 -21.82 0.64
C GLY A 224 0.84 -21.42 2.00
N TRP A 225 2.05 -21.86 2.33
CA TRP A 225 2.73 -21.50 3.58
C TRP A 225 3.14 -20.03 3.64
N THR A 226 3.61 -19.44 2.54
CA THR A 226 3.93 -18.01 2.51
C THR A 226 2.68 -17.16 2.78
N ILE A 227 1.53 -17.54 2.20
CA ILE A 227 0.25 -16.89 2.43
C ILE A 227 -0.21 -17.10 3.88
N ALA A 228 -0.08 -18.31 4.42
CA ALA A 228 -0.44 -18.61 5.81
C ALA A 228 0.36 -17.75 6.81
N ILE A 229 1.69 -17.67 6.63
CA ILE A 229 2.56 -16.81 7.45
C ILE A 229 2.15 -15.34 7.30
N ALA A 230 1.88 -14.89 6.08
CA ALA A 230 1.44 -13.52 5.83
C ALA A 230 0.12 -13.19 6.55
N LEU A 231 -0.85 -14.10 6.53
CA LEU A 231 -2.14 -13.95 7.22
C LEU A 231 -1.97 -13.96 8.74
N VAL A 232 -1.15 -14.85 9.29
CA VAL A 232 -0.87 -14.89 10.74
C VAL A 232 -0.21 -13.59 11.20
N VAL A 233 0.80 -13.10 10.47
CA VAL A 233 1.47 -11.84 10.83
C VAL A 233 0.53 -10.65 10.67
N ALA A 234 -0.30 -10.62 9.62
CA ALA A 234 -1.32 -9.59 9.45
C ALA A 234 -2.38 -9.62 10.57
N PHE A 235 -2.78 -10.82 11.01
CA PHE A 235 -3.71 -10.98 12.13
C PHE A 235 -3.08 -10.49 13.43
N LEU A 236 -1.84 -10.90 13.74
CA LEU A 236 -1.11 -10.43 14.91
C LEU A 236 -0.91 -8.91 14.90
N ALA A 237 -0.68 -8.31 13.73
CA ALA A 237 -0.59 -6.86 13.56
C ALA A 237 -1.94 -6.16 13.75
N ALA A 238 -3.06 -6.83 13.45
CA ALA A 238 -4.41 -6.30 13.61
C ALA A 238 -4.95 -6.44 15.05
N ILE A 239 -4.47 -7.40 15.86
CA ILE A 239 -4.88 -7.57 17.27
C ILE A 239 -4.80 -6.26 18.08
N PRO A 240 -3.67 -5.53 18.12
CA PRO A 240 -3.60 -4.29 18.89
C PRO A 240 -4.55 -3.20 18.36
N LEU A 241 -4.88 -3.22 17.06
CA LEU A 241 -5.88 -2.32 16.49
C LEU A 241 -7.30 -2.67 16.97
N ILE A 242 -7.63 -3.96 17.01
CA ILE A 242 -8.94 -4.45 17.46
C ILE A 242 -9.11 -4.17 18.96
N LEU A 243 -8.08 -4.41 19.76
CA LEU A 243 -8.10 -4.12 21.20
C LEU A 243 -8.14 -2.62 21.52
N ALA A 244 -7.55 -1.78 20.67
CA ALA A 244 -7.55 -0.33 20.85
C ALA A 244 -8.80 0.37 20.27
N ARG A 245 -9.69 -0.35 19.58
CA ARG A 245 -11.00 0.19 19.19
C ARG A 245 -11.84 0.37 20.45
N LYS A 246 -11.80 1.57 21.04
CA LYS A 246 -12.84 2.00 21.97
C LYS A 246 -14.20 1.77 21.28
N PRO A 247 -15.18 1.16 21.97
CA PRO A 247 -16.53 1.06 21.44
C PRO A 247 -16.99 2.47 21.06
N ARG A 248 -17.54 2.59 19.86
CA ARG A 248 -18.01 3.86 19.32
C ARG A 248 -19.31 4.16 20.05
N ASP A 249 -19.27 5.07 21.03
CA ASP A 249 -20.44 5.47 21.80
C ASP A 249 -21.41 6.22 20.88
N ARG A 250 -22.28 5.46 20.19
CA ARG A 250 -23.28 6.00 19.25
C ARG A 250 -24.16 7.07 19.90
N VAL A 251 -24.38 6.95 21.20
CA VAL A 251 -25.14 7.90 22.02
C VAL A 251 -24.47 9.28 22.05
N ALA A 252 -23.14 9.36 22.08
CA ALA A 252 -22.44 10.65 22.05
C ALA A 252 -22.49 11.33 20.66
N GLU A 253 -22.47 10.53 19.58
CA GLU A 253 -22.68 11.02 18.20
C GLU A 253 -24.13 11.52 17.99
N GLU A 254 -25.13 10.83 18.52
CA GLU A 254 -26.54 11.26 18.44
C GLU A 254 -26.81 12.54 19.26
N LEU A 255 -26.24 12.65 20.47
CA LEU A 255 -26.37 13.86 21.29
C LEU A 255 -25.75 15.10 20.62
N GLN A 256 -24.63 14.94 19.91
CA GLN A 256 -24.01 16.02 19.13
C GLN A 256 -24.83 16.41 17.88
N GLN A 257 -25.58 15.49 17.29
CA GLN A 257 -26.48 15.79 16.17
C GLN A 257 -27.77 16.49 16.63
N THR A 258 -28.25 16.21 17.84
CA THR A 258 -29.43 16.88 18.40
C THR A 258 -29.13 18.24 19.05
N ALA A 259 -27.86 18.59 19.24
CA ALA A 259 -27.50 19.90 19.78
C ALA A 259 -27.89 21.00 18.75
N PRO A 260 -28.81 21.92 19.10
CA PRO A 260 -29.17 23.00 18.19
C PRO A 260 -27.92 23.84 17.92
N LYS A 261 -27.61 24.01 16.63
CA LYS A 261 -26.52 24.88 16.18
C LYS A 261 -26.97 26.31 16.46
N ASP A 262 -26.49 26.88 17.54
CA ASP A 262 -26.90 28.20 18.04
C ASP A 262 -26.88 29.22 16.90
N ARG A 263 -28.07 29.72 16.60
CA ARG A 263 -28.36 30.73 15.60
C ARG A 263 -28.09 32.08 16.27
N PHE A 264 -26.89 32.63 16.09
CA PHE A 264 -26.56 34.04 16.30
C PHE A 264 -25.57 34.51 15.24
#